data_AF-A0AAN5NEH0-F1
#
_entry.id   AF-A0AAN5NEH0-F1
#
_cell.length_a   1.000
_cell.length_b   1.000
_cell.length_c   1.000
_cell.angle_alpha   90.00
_cell.angle_beta   90.00
_cell.angle_gamma   90.00
#
_symmetry.space_group_name_H-M   'P 1'
#
loop_
_entity.id
_entity.type
_entity.pdbx_description
1 polymer ?
#
loop_
_entity_poly.entity_id
_entity_poly.type
_entity_poly.pdbx_seq_one_letter_code
_entity_poly.pdbx_strand_id
1 'polypeptide(L)'
;MNKIKKFIIDILKHIIRKLDVFVQVEENKNPEIEVLSPIKSLEKDDEYLSLLEKAIRHTEVYNICISGDYGSGKSSIIESFKFKFPNFKCLNISLANFSDESLNNDESLLEKAIVKQLFYKTNHKKIPSSRFTKIRDISFKKVLFSSLIILLGFSPIIVFNFKYLNNILIEKFNELNTIIPF
;
A
#
# COMPACT_ATOMS: atom_id res chain seq x y z
N MET A 1 -13.00 -10.17 -55.63
CA MET A 1 -14.24 -10.06 -54.83
C MET A 1 -14.21 -10.81 -53.48
N ASN A 2 -13.29 -11.76 -53.23
CA ASN A 2 -13.29 -12.59 -52.00
C ASN A 2 -12.56 -11.99 -50.78
N LYS A 3 -11.59 -11.09 -50.96
CA LYS A 3 -10.83 -10.51 -49.83
C LYS A 3 -11.65 -9.53 -48.99
N ILE A 4 -12.48 -8.69 -49.64
CA ILE A 4 -13.34 -7.70 -48.97
C ILE A 4 -14.45 -8.40 -48.16
N LYS A 5 -15.09 -9.43 -48.72
CA LYS A 5 -16.08 -10.24 -47.98
C LYS A 5 -15.47 -10.90 -46.73
N LYS A 6 -14.26 -11.46 -46.84
CA LYS A 6 -13.57 -12.08 -45.71
C LYS A 6 -13.28 -11.05 -44.61
N PHE A 7 -12.80 -9.87 -44.98
CA PHE A 7 -12.56 -8.76 -44.05
C PHE A 7 -13.83 -8.32 -43.31
N ILE A 8 -14.97 -8.20 -44.01
CA ILE A 8 -16.25 -7.85 -43.39
C ILE A 8 -16.73 -8.93 -42.41
N ILE A 9 -16.57 -10.21 -42.76
CA ILE A 9 -16.94 -11.34 -41.88
C ILE A 9 -16.07 -11.35 -40.61
N ASP A 10 -14.78 -11.08 -40.73
CA ASP A 10 -13.87 -11.05 -39.58
C ASP A 10 -14.20 -9.89 -38.63
N ILE A 11 -14.59 -8.73 -39.16
CA ILE A 11 -15.09 -7.60 -38.36
C ILE A 11 -16.40 -7.96 -37.65
N LEU A 12 -17.36 -8.55 -38.35
CA LEU A 12 -18.64 -8.96 -37.77
C LEU A 12 -18.44 -9.98 -36.65
N LYS A 13 -17.57 -10.98 -36.84
CA LYS A 13 -17.20 -11.93 -35.80
C LYS A 13 -16.58 -11.25 -34.58
N HIS A 14 -15.72 -10.25 -34.81
CA HIS A 14 -15.10 -9.50 -33.72
C HIS A 14 -16.12 -8.72 -32.91
N ILE A 15 -17.10 -8.07 -33.57
CA ILE A 15 -18.17 -7.31 -32.92
C ILE A 15 -19.08 -8.25 -32.12
N ILE A 16 -19.52 -9.36 -32.73
CA ILE A 16 -20.39 -10.36 -32.06
C ILE A 16 -19.70 -10.90 -30.81
N ARG A 17 -18.42 -11.29 -30.89
CA ARG A 17 -17.66 -11.77 -29.74
C ARG A 17 -17.55 -10.71 -28.64
N LYS A 18 -17.42 -9.44 -29.00
CA LYS A 18 -17.37 -8.35 -28.03
C LYS A 18 -18.72 -8.17 -27.34
N LEU A 19 -19.82 -8.22 -28.09
CA LEU A 19 -21.18 -8.15 -27.55
C LEU A 19 -21.47 -9.33 -26.62
N ASP A 20 -21.06 -10.54 -26.99
CA ASP A 20 -21.26 -11.76 -26.19
C ASP A 20 -20.53 -11.68 -24.83
N VAL A 21 -19.32 -11.12 -24.82
CA VAL A 21 -18.57 -10.84 -23.58
C VAL A 21 -19.27 -9.77 -22.73
N PHE A 22 -19.82 -8.72 -23.34
CA PHE A 22 -20.57 -7.70 -22.60
C PHE A 22 -21.88 -8.24 -22.00
N VAL A 23 -22.59 -9.11 -22.72
CA VAL A 23 -23.82 -9.77 -22.23
C VAL A 23 -23.51 -10.75 -21.08
N GLN A 24 -22.44 -11.53 -21.18
CA GLN A 24 -22.00 -12.42 -20.08
C GLN A 24 -21.58 -11.67 -18.81
N VAL A 25 -21.10 -10.43 -18.94
CA VAL A 25 -20.75 -9.57 -17.80
C VAL A 25 -21.99 -8.99 -17.12
N GLU A 26 -23.07 -8.71 -17.86
CA GLU A 26 -24.35 -8.27 -17.26
C GLU A 26 -25.14 -9.43 -16.63
N GLU A 27 -25.09 -10.64 -17.20
CA GLU A 27 -25.76 -11.82 -16.62
C GLU A 27 -25.04 -12.40 -15.39
N ASN A 28 -23.72 -12.20 -15.27
CA ASN A 28 -23.01 -12.44 -14.01
C ASN A 28 -23.36 -11.33 -13.00
N LYS A 29 -24.49 -11.48 -12.32
CA LYS A 29 -24.70 -10.85 -11.01
C LYS A 29 -23.42 -11.06 -10.20
N ASN A 30 -22.75 -9.96 -9.84
CA ASN A 30 -21.50 -9.93 -9.08
C ASN A 30 -21.47 -11.13 -8.11
N PRO A 31 -20.59 -12.14 -8.30
CA PRO A 31 -20.52 -13.23 -7.36
C PRO A 31 -20.20 -12.62 -5.99
N GLU A 32 -21.05 -12.86 -4.99
CA GLU A 32 -20.77 -12.43 -3.63
C GLU A 32 -19.46 -13.10 -3.19
N ILE A 33 -18.42 -12.28 -3.01
CA ILE A 33 -17.12 -12.77 -2.56
C ILE A 33 -17.25 -13.04 -1.07
N GLU A 34 -17.32 -14.32 -0.70
CA GLU A 34 -17.22 -14.72 0.70
C GLU A 34 -15.80 -14.47 1.20
N VAL A 35 -15.65 -13.47 2.06
CA VAL A 35 -14.35 -13.06 2.58
C VAL A 35 -13.97 -13.97 3.74
N LEU A 36 -13.05 -14.90 3.52
CA LEU A 36 -12.48 -15.77 4.57
C LEU A 36 -11.56 -15.05 5.56
N SER A 37 -11.42 -13.73 5.42
CA SER A 37 -10.66 -12.93 6.38
C SER A 37 -11.43 -12.83 7.70
N PRO A 38 -10.73 -12.59 8.83
CA PRO A 38 -11.38 -12.42 10.11
C PRO A 38 -12.54 -11.43 10.05
N ILE A 39 -13.72 -11.91 10.41
CA ILE A 39 -14.96 -11.13 10.30
C ILE A 39 -15.01 -10.14 11.47
N LYS A 40 -15.40 -8.89 11.16
CA LYS A 40 -15.56 -7.79 12.13
C LYS A 40 -17.05 -7.51 12.40
N SER A 41 -17.83 -8.53 12.69
CA SER A 41 -19.30 -8.43 12.70
C SER A 41 -20.00 -9.08 13.88
N LEU A 42 -19.27 -9.65 14.87
CA LEU A 42 -19.92 -10.16 16.07
C LEU A 42 -20.74 -9.04 16.72
N GLU A 43 -21.83 -9.33 17.40
CA GLU A 43 -22.61 -8.29 18.11
C GLU A 43 -21.93 -7.91 19.43
N LYS A 44 -22.29 -6.77 20.04
CA LYS A 44 -21.62 -6.36 21.29
C LYS A 44 -22.02 -7.28 22.45
N ASP A 45 -23.18 -7.90 22.31
CA ASP A 45 -23.77 -8.83 23.25
C ASP A 45 -23.29 -10.28 23.00
N ASP A 46 -22.30 -10.46 22.13
CA ASP A 46 -21.62 -11.74 21.96
C ASP A 46 -20.94 -12.16 23.27
N GLU A 47 -21.24 -13.38 23.72
CA GLU A 47 -20.79 -13.91 25.00
C GLU A 47 -19.26 -13.92 25.10
N TYR A 48 -18.55 -14.30 24.03
CA TYR A 48 -17.08 -14.36 24.01
C TYR A 48 -16.46 -12.98 24.12
N LEU A 49 -17.02 -11.98 23.43
CA LEU A 49 -16.52 -10.61 23.53
C LEU A 49 -16.70 -10.02 24.92
N SER A 50 -17.86 -10.29 25.54
CA SER A 50 -18.15 -9.82 26.90
C SER A 50 -17.23 -10.48 27.94
N LEU A 51 -16.94 -11.78 27.80
CA LEU A 51 -16.02 -12.51 28.66
C LEU A 51 -14.58 -11.99 28.50
N LEU A 52 -14.17 -11.76 27.25
CA LEU A 52 -12.85 -11.21 26.94
C LEU A 52 -12.68 -9.80 27.51
N GLU A 53 -13.70 -8.95 27.44
CA GLU A 53 -13.67 -7.63 28.05
C GLU A 53 -13.50 -7.73 29.58
N LYS A 54 -14.28 -8.58 30.24
CA LYS A 54 -14.17 -8.81 31.69
C LYS A 54 -12.78 -9.31 32.07
N ALA A 55 -12.24 -10.27 31.31
CA ALA A 55 -10.90 -10.81 31.55
C ALA A 55 -9.81 -9.74 31.41
N ILE A 56 -9.86 -8.90 30.36
CA ILE A 56 -8.87 -7.85 30.13
C ILE A 56 -8.94 -6.73 31.19
N ARG A 57 -10.12 -6.46 31.75
CA ARG A 57 -10.28 -5.46 32.81
C ARG A 57 -9.86 -5.96 34.20
N HIS A 58 -9.71 -7.27 34.37
CA HIS A 58 -9.31 -7.85 35.64
C HIS A 58 -7.83 -7.57 35.93
N THR A 59 -7.52 -7.00 37.10
CA THR A 59 -6.17 -6.52 37.42
C THR A 59 -5.13 -7.62 37.58
N GLU A 60 -5.57 -8.86 37.85
CA GLU A 60 -4.70 -10.02 38.05
C GLU A 60 -4.58 -10.91 36.79
N VAL A 61 -5.30 -10.58 35.71
CA VAL A 61 -5.25 -11.35 34.46
C VAL A 61 -4.29 -10.68 33.49
N TYR A 62 -3.14 -11.32 33.29
CA TYR A 62 -2.10 -10.84 32.37
C TYR A 62 -2.00 -11.65 31.09
N ASN A 63 -2.42 -12.92 31.12
CA ASN A 63 -2.28 -13.87 30.03
C ASN A 63 -3.64 -14.47 29.69
N ILE A 64 -4.05 -14.38 28.43
CA ILE A 64 -5.31 -14.93 27.94
C ILE A 64 -4.97 -15.83 26.74
N CYS A 65 -5.39 -17.09 26.82
CA CYS A 65 -5.28 -18.04 25.72
C CYS A 65 -6.65 -18.20 25.05
N ILE A 66 -6.70 -18.13 23.71
CA ILE A 66 -7.90 -18.43 22.92
C ILE A 66 -7.59 -19.69 22.12
N SER A 67 -8.21 -20.80 22.51
CA SER A 67 -8.04 -22.12 21.88
C SER A 67 -9.20 -22.47 20.96
N GLY A 68 -8.98 -23.43 20.05
CA GLY A 68 -9.98 -23.96 19.13
C GLY A 68 -9.34 -24.47 17.85
N ASP A 69 -10.11 -25.14 17.00
CA ASP A 69 -9.60 -25.72 15.76
C ASP A 69 -9.29 -24.69 14.68
N TYR A 70 -8.52 -25.06 13.67
CA TYR A 70 -8.28 -24.15 12.53
C TYR A 70 -9.61 -23.75 11.89
N GLY A 71 -9.79 -22.45 11.62
CA GLY A 71 -11.06 -21.93 11.10
C GLY A 71 -12.16 -21.68 12.15
N SER A 72 -11.93 -21.97 13.43
CA SER A 72 -12.94 -21.75 14.50
C SER A 72 -13.24 -20.28 14.85
N GLY A 73 -12.73 -19.31 14.08
CA GLY A 73 -13.02 -17.89 14.30
C GLY A 73 -12.19 -17.16 15.36
N LYS A 74 -11.11 -17.76 15.90
CA LYS A 74 -10.24 -17.11 16.92
C LYS A 74 -9.76 -15.71 16.51
N SER A 75 -9.25 -15.57 15.29
CA SER A 75 -8.81 -14.28 14.75
C SER A 75 -9.97 -13.30 14.57
N SER A 76 -11.17 -13.80 14.22
CA SER A 76 -12.39 -12.98 14.09
C SER A 76 -12.84 -12.41 15.42
N ILE A 77 -12.78 -13.20 16.51
CA ILE A 77 -13.07 -12.73 17.87
C ILE A 77 -12.11 -11.61 18.27
N ILE A 78 -10.80 -11.82 18.07
CA ILE A 78 -9.76 -10.84 18.40
C ILE A 78 -9.95 -9.53 17.60
N GLU A 79 -10.23 -9.62 16.30
CA GLU A 79 -10.43 -8.43 15.46
C GLU A 79 -11.76 -7.72 15.75
N SER A 80 -12.83 -8.47 16.04
CA SER A 80 -14.11 -7.92 16.50
C SER A 80 -13.99 -7.19 17.83
N PHE A 81 -13.21 -7.73 18.78
CA PHE A 81 -12.93 -7.08 20.05
C PHE A 81 -12.23 -5.72 19.86
N LYS A 82 -11.17 -5.68 19.06
CA LYS A 82 -10.43 -4.42 18.77
C LYS A 82 -11.33 -3.36 18.13
N PHE A 83 -12.22 -3.80 17.24
CA PHE A 83 -13.14 -2.90 16.56
C PHE A 83 -14.18 -2.29 17.52
N LYS A 84 -14.72 -3.09 18.44
CA LYS A 84 -15.79 -2.66 19.37
C LYS A 84 -15.30 -1.90 20.59
N PHE A 85 -14.08 -2.19 21.04
CA PHE A 85 -13.51 -1.58 22.23
C PHE A 85 -12.25 -0.76 21.88
N PRO A 86 -12.41 0.35 21.13
CA PRO A 86 -11.27 1.16 20.65
C PRO A 86 -10.50 1.85 21.79
N ASN A 87 -11.05 1.85 23.00
CA ASN A 87 -10.41 2.40 24.20
C ASN A 87 -9.18 1.58 24.64
N PHE A 88 -9.11 0.30 24.27
CA PHE A 88 -7.95 -0.53 24.55
C PHE A 88 -6.84 -0.31 23.51
N LYS A 89 -5.61 -0.13 24.00
CA LYS A 89 -4.43 -0.04 23.13
C LYS A 89 -3.95 -1.44 22.80
N CYS A 90 -4.15 -1.86 21.56
CA CYS A 90 -3.81 -3.19 21.09
C CYS A 90 -2.54 -3.16 20.22
N LEU A 91 -1.69 -4.17 20.39
CA LEU A 91 -0.50 -4.39 19.57
C LEU A 91 -0.52 -5.82 19.03
N ASN A 92 -0.61 -5.96 17.71
CA ASN A 92 -0.64 -7.28 17.07
C ASN A 92 0.77 -7.70 16.66
N ILE A 93 1.18 -8.89 17.11
CA ILE A 93 2.49 -9.50 16.84
C ILE A 93 2.20 -10.87 16.23
N SER A 94 2.91 -11.25 15.17
CA SER A 94 2.73 -12.53 14.50
C SER A 94 3.90 -13.45 14.82
N LEU A 95 3.61 -14.59 15.45
CA LEU A 95 4.63 -15.59 15.79
C LEU A 95 4.98 -16.51 14.61
N ALA A 96 4.15 -16.56 13.56
CA ALA A 96 4.32 -17.47 12.42
C ALA A 96 5.62 -17.22 11.61
N ASN A 97 6.24 -16.05 11.78
CA ASN A 97 7.53 -15.72 11.18
C ASN A 97 8.74 -16.22 11.97
N PHE A 98 8.54 -16.92 13.09
CA PHE A 98 9.62 -17.35 13.98
C PHE A 98 9.90 -18.86 13.94
N SER A 99 9.24 -19.61 13.06
CA SER A 99 9.37 -21.08 12.96
C SER A 99 10.58 -21.55 12.15
N ASP A 100 11.49 -20.66 11.78
CA ASP A 100 12.75 -21.06 11.16
C ASP A 100 13.54 -21.91 12.16
N GLU A 101 13.96 -23.11 11.79
CA GLU A 101 14.67 -24.05 12.67
C GLU A 101 15.93 -23.44 13.30
N SER A 102 16.51 -22.41 12.68
CA SER A 102 17.64 -21.63 13.19
C SER A 102 17.31 -20.77 14.42
N LEU A 103 16.03 -20.40 14.63
CA LEU A 103 15.57 -19.62 15.78
C LEU A 103 15.26 -20.49 17.01
N ASN A 104 14.99 -21.78 16.81
CA ASN A 104 14.60 -22.68 17.88
C ASN A 104 15.78 -23.11 18.78
N ASN A 105 17.01 -23.04 18.27
CA ASN A 105 18.20 -23.39 19.06
C ASN A 105 18.78 -22.21 19.84
N ASP A 106 18.39 -20.97 19.49
CA ASP A 106 18.94 -19.74 20.07
C ASP A 106 17.81 -18.85 20.61
N GLU A 107 17.48 -18.99 21.91
CA GLU A 107 16.49 -18.15 22.61
C GLU A 107 16.74 -16.65 22.40
N SER A 108 18.01 -16.24 22.33
CA SER A 108 18.41 -14.84 22.07
C SER A 108 17.90 -14.33 20.72
N LEU A 109 17.82 -15.18 19.69
CA LEU A 109 17.31 -14.79 18.39
C LEU A 109 15.79 -14.62 18.42
N LEU A 110 15.08 -15.53 19.09
CA LEU A 110 13.63 -15.42 19.29
C LEU A 110 13.28 -14.13 20.05
N GLU A 111 13.97 -13.85 21.15
CA GLU A 111 13.80 -12.60 21.92
C GLU A 111 14.03 -11.36 21.04
N LYS A 112 15.15 -11.32 20.31
CA LYS A 112 15.44 -10.22 19.37
C LYS A 112 14.35 -10.08 18.32
N ALA A 113 13.78 -11.18 17.84
CA ALA A 113 12.75 -11.18 16.81
C ALA A 113 11.41 -10.63 17.35
N ILE A 114 11.01 -11.02 18.57
CA ILE A 114 9.85 -10.46 19.27
C ILE A 114 10.03 -8.96 19.52
N VAL A 115 11.19 -8.56 20.06
CA VAL A 115 11.53 -7.16 20.33
C VAL A 115 11.52 -6.32 19.06
N LYS A 116 12.04 -6.84 17.94
CA LYS A 116 11.95 -6.18 16.63
C LYS A 116 10.50 -5.95 16.22
N GLN A 117 9.63 -6.97 16.30
CA GLN A 117 8.21 -6.80 15.93
C GLN A 117 7.50 -5.73 16.79
N LEU A 118 7.79 -5.68 18.09
CA LEU A 118 7.30 -4.64 19.01
C LEU A 118 7.74 -3.23 18.54
N PHE A 119 9.03 -3.04 18.24
CA PHE A 119 9.56 -1.75 17.80
C PHE A 119 9.06 -1.34 16.41
N TYR A 120 8.90 -2.28 15.47
CA TYR A 120 8.42 -1.95 14.13
C TYR A 120 6.94 -1.56 14.09
N LYS A 121 6.12 -2.17 14.94
CA LYS A 121 4.67 -1.90 14.98
C LYS A 121 4.32 -0.62 15.75
N THR A 122 5.16 -0.21 16.69
CA THR A 122 5.00 1.05 17.44
C THR A 122 5.35 2.28 16.59
N ASN A 123 4.80 3.44 16.96
CA ASN A 123 5.06 4.70 16.24
C ASN A 123 6.46 5.22 16.59
N HIS A 124 7.29 5.51 15.57
CA HIS A 124 8.67 6.01 15.73
C HIS A 124 8.77 7.26 16.63
N LYS A 125 7.73 8.11 16.67
CA LYS A 125 7.71 9.30 17.53
C LYS A 125 7.64 8.97 19.02
N LYS A 126 7.13 7.78 19.39
CA LYS A 126 6.99 7.33 20.79
C LYS A 126 8.23 6.63 21.32
N ILE A 127 9.19 6.30 20.46
CA ILE A 127 10.42 5.56 20.79
C ILE A 127 11.66 6.24 20.20
N PRO A 128 11.90 7.53 20.49
CA PRO A 128 12.96 8.31 19.84
C PRO A 128 14.37 7.75 20.10
N SER A 129 14.57 7.10 21.25
CA SER A 129 15.86 6.51 21.65
C SER A 129 16.09 5.08 21.14
N SER A 130 15.14 4.52 20.37
CA SER A 130 15.30 3.19 19.79
C SER A 130 16.31 3.24 18.65
N ARG A 131 17.36 2.40 18.72
CA ARG A 131 18.35 2.23 17.65
C ARG A 131 17.79 1.48 16.42
N PHE A 132 16.56 0.99 16.50
CA PHE A 132 15.89 0.35 15.37
C PHE A 132 15.41 1.41 14.39
N THR A 133 16.18 1.59 13.32
CA THR A 133 15.85 2.54 12.24
C THR A 133 14.63 2.04 11.46
N LYS A 134 13.53 2.78 11.56
CA LYS A 134 12.34 2.57 10.71
C LYS A 134 12.50 3.36 9.41
N ILE A 135 12.16 2.76 8.27
CA ILE A 135 12.06 3.46 7.00
C ILE A 135 11.07 4.61 7.19
N ARG A 136 11.49 5.83 6.85
CA ARG A 136 10.66 7.03 7.01
C ARG A 136 9.81 7.18 5.77
N ASP A 137 8.50 7.29 5.97
CA ASP A 137 7.61 7.69 4.89
C ASP A 137 7.89 9.16 4.55
N ILE A 138 8.43 9.39 3.35
CA ILE A 138 8.70 10.73 2.85
C ILE A 138 7.35 11.35 2.49
N SER A 139 6.96 12.40 3.20
CA SER A 139 5.68 13.06 2.93
C SER A 139 5.69 13.70 1.53
N PHE A 140 4.66 13.44 0.72
CA PHE A 140 4.51 13.98 -0.63
C PHE A 140 4.69 15.51 -0.69
N LYS A 141 4.17 16.24 0.32
CA LYS A 141 4.33 17.70 0.43
C LYS A 141 5.79 18.14 0.52
N LYS A 142 6.64 17.40 1.25
CA LYS A 142 8.08 17.70 1.34
C LYS A 142 8.78 17.46 0.01
N VAL A 143 8.39 16.40 -0.71
CA VAL A 143 8.94 16.12 -2.05
C VAL A 143 8.57 17.24 -3.02
N LEU A 144 7.30 17.67 -3.05
CA LEU A 144 6.84 18.78 -3.89
C LEU A 144 7.53 20.11 -3.54
N PHE A 145 7.72 20.40 -2.25
CA PHE A 145 8.40 21.62 -1.85
C PHE A 145 9.87 21.61 -2.25
N SER A 146 10.55 20.46 -2.06
CA SER A 146 11.93 20.28 -2.48
C SER A 146 12.10 20.38 -4.00
N SER A 147 11.17 19.82 -4.79
CA SER A 147 11.25 19.92 -6.25
C SER A 147 11.03 21.35 -6.74
N LEU A 148 10.14 22.12 -6.10
CA LEU A 148 9.91 23.52 -6.43
C LEU A 148 11.16 24.38 -6.20
N ILE A 149 11.89 24.15 -5.10
CA ILE A 149 13.14 24.86 -4.79
C ILE A 149 14.21 24.56 -5.85
N ILE A 150 14.35 23.29 -6.24
CA ILE A 150 15.31 22.88 -7.28
C ILE A 150 14.97 23.58 -8.60
N LEU A 151 13.69 23.61 -8.98
CA LEU A 151 13.24 24.22 -10.22
C LEU A 151 13.48 25.74 -10.25
N LEU A 152 13.26 26.43 -9.13
CA LEU A 152 13.61 27.85 -8.98
C LEU A 152 15.13 28.08 -9.12
N GLY A 153 15.94 27.22 -8.53
CA GLY A 153 17.41 27.34 -8.56
C GLY A 153 18.01 27.18 -9.96
N PHE A 154 17.44 26.31 -10.79
CA PHE A 154 17.90 26.10 -12.18
C PHE A 154 17.34 27.09 -13.19
N SER A 155 16.28 27.82 -12.85
CA SER A 155 15.65 28.84 -13.70
C SER A 155 16.63 29.88 -14.29
N PRO A 156 17.49 30.56 -13.50
CA PRO A 156 18.38 31.59 -14.04
C PRO A 156 19.44 31.05 -15.02
N ILE A 157 19.90 29.81 -14.83
CA ILE A 157 20.89 29.17 -15.70
C ILE A 157 20.28 28.88 -17.07
N ILE A 158 19.03 28.43 -17.11
CA ILE A 158 18.29 28.18 -18.36
C ILE A 158 18.07 29.49 -19.12
N VAL A 159 17.64 30.55 -18.43
CA VAL A 159 17.41 31.87 -19.06
C VAL A 159 18.70 32.47 -19.60
N PHE A 160 19.81 32.35 -18.86
CA PHE A 160 21.11 32.84 -19.29
C PHE A 160 21.61 32.11 -20.54
N ASN A 161 21.57 30.77 -20.54
CA ASN A 161 21.95 29.97 -21.69
C ASN A 161 21.04 30.20 -22.91
N PHE A 162 19.73 30.35 -22.69
CA PHE A 162 18.78 30.64 -23.77
C PHE A 162 19.07 31.99 -24.43
N LYS A 163 19.34 33.03 -23.63
CA LYS A 163 19.70 34.36 -24.15
C LYS A 163 21.03 34.33 -24.92
N TYR A 164 22.01 33.59 -24.41
CA TYR A 164 23.31 33.44 -25.07
C TYR A 164 23.20 32.70 -26.41
N LEU A 165 22.47 31.59 -26.44
CA LEU A 165 22.21 30.83 -27.68
C LEU A 165 21.42 31.66 -28.70
N ASN A 166 20.41 32.41 -28.24
CA ASN A 166 19.60 33.25 -29.13
C ASN A 166 20.43 34.36 -29.78
N ASN A 167 21.35 34.99 -29.04
CA ASN A 167 22.25 36.01 -29.57
C ASN A 167 23.17 35.43 -30.67
N ILE A 168 23.76 34.25 -30.45
CA ILE A 168 24.60 33.57 -31.44
C ILE A 168 23.79 33.20 -32.70
N LEU A 169 22.55 32.73 -32.54
CA LEU A 169 21.70 32.39 -33.67
C LEU A 169 21.34 33.61 -34.51
N ILE A 170 21.04 34.74 -33.87
CA ILE A 170 20.73 36.00 -34.55
C ILE A 170 21.96 36.52 -35.30
N GLU A 171 23.14 36.46 -34.68
CA GLU A 171 24.39 36.88 -35.31
C GLU A 171 24.71 36.04 -36.56
N LYS A 172 24.59 34.71 -36.45
CA LYS A 172 24.75 33.81 -37.61
C LYS A 172 23.69 33.99 -38.68
N PHE A 173 22.45 34.30 -38.31
CA PHE A 173 21.38 34.56 -39.28
C PHE A 173 21.63 35.87 -40.05
N ASN A 174 22.12 36.90 -39.37
CA ASN A 174 22.49 38.16 -40.00
C ASN A 174 23.71 37.99 -40.93
N GLU A 175 24.73 37.24 -40.53
CA GLU A 175 25.85 36.88 -41.41
C GLU A 175 25.39 36.14 -42.66
N LEU A 176 24.48 35.16 -42.53
CA LEU A 176 23.92 34.43 -43.67
C LEU A 176 23.13 35.35 -44.63
N ASN A 177 22.35 36.29 -44.09
CA ASN A 177 21.62 37.27 -44.89
C ASN A 177 22.53 38.27 -45.62
N THR A 178 23.75 38.52 -45.12
CA THR A 178 24.73 39.36 -45.83
C THR A 178 25.44 38.62 -46.97
N ILE A 179 25.51 37.29 -46.92
CA ILE A 179 26.22 36.45 -47.91
C ILE A 179 25.28 36.03 -49.06
N ILE A 180 23.99 35.88 -48.80
CA ILE A 180 22.96 35.60 -49.81
C ILE A 180 21.93 36.73 -49.75
N PRO A 181 22.18 37.87 -50.42
CA PRO A 181 21.19 38.92 -50.50
C PRO A 181 20.09 38.44 -51.46
N PHE A 182 18.89 38.23 -50.93
CA PHE A 182 17.69 38.42 -51.74
C PHE A 182 17.31 39.90 -51.69
#